data_AF-A0A1F6KD22-F1
#
_entry.id   AF-A0A1F6KD22-F1
#
_cell.length_a   1.000
_cell.length_b   1.000
_cell.length_c   1.000
_cell.angle_alpha   90.00
_cell.angle_beta   90.00
_cell.angle_gamma   90.00
#
_symmetry.space_group_name_H-M   'P 1'
#
loop_
_entity.id
_entity.type
_entity.pdbx_description
1 polymer ?
#
loop_
_entity_poly.entity_id
_entity_poly.type
_entity_poly.pdbx_seq_one_letter_code
_entity_poly.pdbx_strand_id
1 'polypeptide(L)'
;MSSIPDPIFKKNLSEISWSKIYEREYGVQYSEAAVKLLATESYHFPKTSTAQIVIPGTAYNTTFYIDSKSWIELVEGLHKKYTSNVKNLEKYEKQFLFDGENYLKFGKRISKINLKNLSNKKLLSLFLIHQKKRNRYSVFAWSAFILNNYISDKASKILDSYIARYNKENEKQEIYDSLFVPEKRAAVLELQYQVQKKKGKLTSLEFNKLYDQFKWFSCLDIHNKPWSKNEFKEHIKPLASSSPKKVIHFKKIIQQLKFTKKNLEYLFMAKLFVYIKDARDDFRREGVFYSQSLFNEIGKRINIDPLDSTYLQEYERF
;
A
#
# COMPACT_ATOMS: atom_id res chain seq x y z
N MET A 1 -18.03 44.03 -16.41
CA MET A 1 -18.35 42.59 -16.42
C MET A 1 -19.50 42.38 -15.45
N SER A 2 -20.68 42.01 -15.94
CA SER A 2 -21.83 41.71 -15.08
C SER A 2 -21.53 40.49 -14.23
N SER A 3 -21.60 40.62 -12.91
CA SER A 3 -21.44 39.50 -11.99
C SER A 3 -22.50 38.46 -12.30
N ILE A 4 -22.08 37.26 -12.68
CA ILE A 4 -22.99 36.12 -12.81
C ILE A 4 -23.67 35.95 -11.45
N PRO A 5 -25.02 35.96 -11.38
CA PRO A 5 -25.72 35.80 -10.12
C PRO A 5 -25.39 34.44 -9.51
N ASP A 6 -25.24 34.42 -8.19
CA ASP A 6 -24.91 33.20 -7.45
C ASP A 6 -25.95 32.09 -7.73
N PRO A 7 -25.54 30.81 -7.82
CA PRO A 7 -26.47 29.71 -8.01
C PRO A 7 -27.55 29.70 -6.92
N ILE A 8 -28.80 29.46 -7.31
CA ILE A 8 -29.96 29.42 -6.39
C ILE A 8 -29.75 28.42 -5.25
N PHE A 9 -28.96 27.37 -5.50
CA PHE A 9 -28.63 26.33 -4.51
C PHE A 9 -27.38 26.61 -3.68
N LYS A 10 -26.68 27.74 -3.87
CA LYS A 10 -25.42 28.04 -3.16
C LYS A 10 -25.57 27.95 -1.65
N LYS A 11 -26.71 28.37 -1.09
CA LYS A 11 -27.03 28.28 0.34
C LYS A 11 -27.27 26.85 0.83
N ASN A 12 -27.54 25.91 -0.08
CA ASN A 12 -27.79 24.50 0.20
C ASN A 12 -26.53 23.64 -0.06
N LEU A 13 -25.45 24.23 -0.59
CA LEU A 13 -24.18 23.52 -0.75
C LEU A 13 -23.51 23.43 0.61
N SER A 14 -23.19 22.21 1.05
CA SER A 14 -22.31 22.01 2.20
C SER A 14 -20.94 22.64 1.88
N GLU A 15 -20.41 23.43 2.80
CA GLU A 15 -19.05 23.94 2.68
C GLU A 15 -18.07 22.77 2.74
N ILE A 16 -17.38 22.50 1.63
CA ILE A 16 -16.37 21.46 1.53
C ILE A 16 -15.01 22.08 1.78
N SER A 17 -14.29 21.56 2.77
CA SER A 17 -12.90 21.93 3.01
C SER A 17 -11.99 20.88 2.39
N TRP A 18 -11.36 21.18 1.26
CA TRP A 18 -10.51 20.19 0.58
C TRP A 18 -9.16 20.01 1.28
N SER A 19 -8.86 18.79 1.70
CA SER A 19 -7.53 18.39 2.18
C SER A 19 -6.82 17.54 1.14
N LYS A 20 -5.62 17.97 0.74
CA LYS A 20 -4.71 17.18 -0.07
C LYS A 20 -4.14 16.04 0.79
N ILE A 21 -4.34 14.79 0.36
CA ILE A 21 -3.85 13.61 1.09
C ILE A 21 -2.55 13.09 0.51
N TYR A 22 -2.41 13.09 -0.82
CA TYR A 22 -1.17 12.72 -1.50
C TYR A 22 -1.12 13.28 -2.91
N GLU A 23 0.08 13.24 -3.49
CA GLU A 23 0.34 13.41 -4.92
C GLU A 23 1.37 12.36 -5.35
N ARG A 24 1.02 11.49 -6.31
CA ARG A 24 1.84 10.34 -6.74
C ARG A 24 1.53 9.93 -8.17
N GLU A 25 2.37 9.07 -8.76
CA GLU A 25 2.14 8.45 -10.07
C GLU A 25 0.72 7.89 -10.15
N TYR A 26 0.06 8.13 -11.29
CA TYR A 26 -1.27 7.59 -11.53
C TYR A 26 -1.25 6.07 -11.61
N GLY A 27 -2.19 5.43 -10.93
CA GLY A 27 -2.48 4.01 -11.12
C GLY A 27 -3.96 3.75 -10.92
N VAL A 28 -4.61 3.11 -11.87
CA VAL A 28 -6.04 2.73 -11.81
C VAL A 28 -6.38 1.99 -10.51
N GLN A 29 -5.56 1.02 -10.11
CA GLN A 29 -5.82 0.21 -8.91
C GLN A 29 -5.60 0.98 -7.61
N TYR A 30 -4.80 2.04 -7.66
CA TYR A 30 -4.56 2.89 -6.52
C TYR A 30 -5.51 4.08 -6.55
N SER A 31 -5.49 4.96 -7.54
CA SER A 31 -6.27 6.20 -7.59
C SER A 31 -7.77 5.98 -7.77
N GLU A 32 -8.23 5.28 -8.82
CA GLU A 32 -9.67 5.16 -9.10
C GLU A 32 -10.35 4.16 -8.17
N ALA A 33 -9.74 2.98 -7.99
CA ALA A 33 -10.28 2.00 -7.08
C ALA A 33 -10.34 2.56 -5.65
N ALA A 34 -9.40 3.39 -5.19
CA ALA A 34 -9.50 4.02 -3.88
C ALA A 34 -10.71 4.87 -3.68
N VAL A 35 -10.94 5.78 -4.62
CA VAL A 35 -12.09 6.67 -4.62
C VAL A 35 -13.33 5.80 -4.48
N LYS A 36 -13.50 4.81 -5.37
CA LYS A 36 -14.63 3.88 -5.27
C LYS A 36 -14.71 3.20 -3.90
N LEU A 37 -13.61 2.62 -3.41
CA LEU A 37 -13.62 1.83 -2.18
C LEU A 37 -13.94 2.68 -0.93
N LEU A 38 -13.39 3.90 -0.85
CA LEU A 38 -13.66 4.85 0.23
C LEU A 38 -15.09 5.37 0.20
N ALA A 39 -15.75 5.37 -0.96
CA ALA A 39 -17.16 5.74 -1.09
C ALA A 39 -18.12 4.58 -0.77
N THR A 40 -17.75 3.32 -1.09
CA THR A 40 -18.72 2.22 -1.11
C THR A 40 -18.45 1.07 -0.14
N GLU A 41 -17.22 0.86 0.32
CA GLU A 41 -16.86 -0.35 1.08
C GLU A 41 -17.04 -0.17 2.60
N SER A 42 -18.28 0.09 3.00
CA SER A 42 -18.67 0.30 4.40
C SER A 42 -18.38 -0.91 5.32
N TYR A 43 -18.29 -2.12 4.75
CA TYR A 43 -17.87 -3.32 5.48
C TYR A 43 -16.46 -3.18 6.04
N HIS A 44 -15.58 -2.43 5.37
CA HIS A 44 -14.20 -2.20 5.77
C HIS A 44 -14.01 -0.83 6.42
N PHE A 45 -14.48 0.22 5.74
CA PHE A 45 -14.38 1.62 6.17
C PHE A 45 -15.62 2.01 6.99
N PRO A 46 -15.51 2.20 8.31
CA PRO A 46 -16.68 2.49 9.16
C PRO A 46 -17.37 3.81 8.83
N LYS A 47 -16.62 4.71 8.20
CA LYS A 47 -17.08 5.98 7.66
C LYS A 47 -16.58 6.02 6.21
N THR A 48 -17.50 6.21 5.28
CA THR A 48 -17.19 6.41 3.86
C THR A 48 -17.22 7.89 3.53
N SER A 49 -16.64 8.26 2.40
CA SER A 49 -16.74 9.63 1.88
C SER A 49 -16.99 9.62 0.39
N THR A 50 -18.03 10.33 -0.03
CA THR A 50 -18.28 10.65 -1.44
C THR A 50 -17.71 12.02 -1.82
N ALA A 51 -17.33 12.85 -0.84
CA ALA A 51 -16.73 14.17 -1.04
C ALA A 51 -15.21 14.03 -1.23
N GLN A 52 -14.84 13.52 -2.39
CA GLN A 52 -13.46 13.19 -2.75
C GLN A 52 -13.24 13.44 -4.25
N ILE A 53 -12.02 13.81 -4.62
CA ILE A 53 -11.67 14.09 -6.01
C ILE A 53 -10.21 13.71 -6.28
N VAL A 54 -9.96 13.17 -7.47
CA VAL A 54 -8.62 12.98 -8.02
C VAL A 54 -8.47 13.93 -9.18
N ILE A 55 -7.45 14.79 -9.14
CA ILE A 55 -7.13 15.74 -10.22
C ILE A 55 -5.70 15.52 -10.71
N PRO A 56 -5.35 15.98 -11.91
CA PRO A 56 -3.96 16.06 -12.35
C PRO A 56 -3.09 16.80 -11.33
N GLY A 57 -1.92 16.24 -11.03
CA GLY A 57 -0.89 16.84 -10.18
C GLY A 57 0.25 17.46 -11.01
N THR A 58 1.40 17.61 -10.38
CA THR A 58 2.63 18.07 -11.01
C THR A 58 3.22 16.97 -11.88
N ALA A 59 3.66 17.32 -13.09
CA ALA A 59 4.18 16.38 -14.08
C ALA A 59 3.17 15.25 -14.39
N TYR A 60 3.54 13.98 -14.17
CA TYR A 60 2.72 12.80 -14.46
C TYR A 60 1.99 12.25 -13.23
N ASN A 61 1.94 13.01 -12.14
CA ASN A 61 1.27 12.58 -10.91
C ASN A 61 -0.23 12.92 -10.93
N THR A 62 -0.97 12.25 -10.04
CA THR A 62 -2.32 12.62 -9.65
C THR A 62 -2.36 13.01 -8.18
N THR A 63 -3.24 13.96 -7.88
CA THR A 63 -3.45 14.47 -6.53
C THR A 63 -4.84 14.05 -6.05
N PHE A 64 -4.89 13.45 -4.86
CA PHE A 64 -6.15 13.10 -4.21
C PHE A 64 -6.50 14.08 -3.11
N TYR A 65 -7.72 14.59 -3.19
CA TYR A 65 -8.34 15.43 -2.18
C TYR A 65 -9.59 14.75 -1.63
N ILE A 66 -9.85 15.02 -0.36
CA ILE A 66 -11.06 14.61 0.35
C ILE A 66 -11.46 15.75 1.28
N ASP A 67 -12.75 15.88 1.54
CA ASP A 67 -13.26 16.78 2.56
C ASP A 67 -12.58 16.52 3.93
N SER A 68 -12.08 17.57 4.57
CA SER A 68 -11.30 17.50 5.81
C SER A 68 -12.06 16.81 6.94
N LYS A 69 -13.35 17.10 7.08
CA LYS A 69 -14.19 16.48 8.11
C LYS A 69 -14.36 14.99 7.83
N SER A 70 -14.68 14.65 6.58
CA SER A 70 -14.82 13.27 6.13
C SER A 70 -13.53 12.46 6.32
N TRP A 71 -12.36 13.08 6.09
CA TRP A 71 -11.06 12.45 6.36
C TRP A 71 -10.85 12.14 7.84
N ILE A 72 -11.14 13.10 8.73
CA ILE A 72 -11.03 12.89 10.18
C ILE A 72 -11.94 11.75 10.62
N GLU A 73 -13.22 11.77 10.21
CA GLU A 73 -14.18 10.71 10.54
C GLU A 73 -13.74 9.34 10.04
N LEU A 74 -13.18 9.27 8.83
CA LEU A 74 -12.60 8.05 8.25
C LEU A 74 -11.43 7.52 9.09
N VAL A 75 -10.46 8.39 9.41
CA VAL A 75 -9.25 8.00 10.18
C VAL A 75 -9.63 7.54 11.58
N GLU A 76 -10.50 8.29 12.28
CA GLU A 76 -10.96 7.92 13.62
C GLU A 76 -11.80 6.64 13.63
N GLY A 77 -12.67 6.47 12.62
CA GLY A 77 -13.44 5.25 12.44
C GLY A 77 -12.54 4.03 12.26
N LEU A 78 -11.53 4.13 11.39
CA LEU A 78 -10.53 3.08 11.19
C LEU A 78 -9.74 2.80 12.47
N HIS A 79 -9.31 3.83 13.20
CA HIS A 79 -8.60 3.66 14.48
C HIS A 79 -9.46 2.89 15.48
N LYS A 80 -10.72 3.30 15.68
CA LYS A 80 -11.65 2.65 16.60
C LYS A 80 -11.87 1.17 16.23
N LYS A 81 -11.99 0.87 14.94
CA LYS A 81 -12.24 -0.50 14.46
C LYS A 81 -11.01 -1.40 14.57
N TYR A 82 -9.84 -0.91 14.17
CA TYR A 82 -8.68 -1.77 13.93
C TYR A 82 -7.51 -1.56 14.88
N THR A 83 -7.35 -0.38 15.48
CA THR A 83 -6.09 -0.04 16.16
C THR A 83 -6.31 0.61 17.54
N SER A 84 -7.52 0.46 18.09
CA SER A 84 -7.88 0.88 19.45
C SER A 84 -7.17 0.07 20.53
N ASN A 85 -6.75 -1.16 20.21
CA ASN A 85 -5.96 -2.04 21.07
C ASN A 85 -5.26 -3.12 20.23
N VAL A 86 -4.32 -3.83 20.85
CA VAL A 86 -3.50 -4.88 20.20
C VAL A 86 -4.35 -6.00 19.61
N LYS A 87 -5.41 -6.45 20.30
CA LYS A 87 -6.27 -7.54 19.81
C LYS A 87 -7.00 -7.19 18.50
N ASN A 88 -7.44 -5.93 18.37
CA ASN A 88 -8.05 -5.46 17.14
C ASN A 88 -7.03 -5.39 15.99
N LEU A 89 -5.79 -5.01 16.29
CA LEU A 89 -4.72 -5.00 15.30
C LEU A 89 -4.35 -6.41 14.86
N GLU A 90 -4.26 -7.38 15.77
CA GLU A 90 -4.01 -8.79 15.41
C GLU A 90 -5.09 -9.34 14.46
N LYS A 91 -6.36 -8.99 14.69
CA LYS A 91 -7.45 -9.36 13.76
C LYS A 91 -7.27 -8.69 12.40
N TYR A 92 -6.89 -7.42 12.38
CA TYR A 92 -6.60 -6.69 11.15
C TYR A 92 -5.44 -7.32 10.36
N GLU A 93 -4.31 -7.65 11.03
CA GLU A 93 -3.16 -8.31 10.40
C GLU A 93 -3.55 -9.67 9.81
N LYS A 94 -4.30 -10.49 10.56
CA LYS A 94 -4.76 -11.80 10.07
C LYS A 94 -5.61 -11.69 8.81
N GLN A 95 -6.57 -10.75 8.78
CA GLN A 95 -7.40 -10.54 7.61
C GLN A 95 -6.61 -9.97 6.43
N PHE A 96 -5.71 -9.01 6.70
CA PHE A 96 -4.79 -8.43 5.72
C PHE A 96 -3.96 -9.51 5.02
N LEU A 97 -3.32 -10.41 5.79
CA LEU A 97 -2.52 -11.51 5.25
C LEU A 97 -3.39 -12.50 4.48
N PHE A 98 -4.54 -12.87 5.02
CA PHE A 98 -5.46 -13.80 4.36
C PHE A 98 -5.95 -13.29 3.00
N ASP A 99 -6.43 -12.06 2.93
CA ASP A 99 -6.93 -11.48 1.68
C ASP A 99 -5.80 -11.20 0.69
N GLY A 100 -4.63 -10.76 1.17
CA GLY A 100 -3.43 -10.56 0.36
C GLY A 100 -2.95 -11.87 -0.28
N GLU A 101 -2.85 -12.95 0.51
CA GLU A 101 -2.52 -14.27 -0.01
C GLU A 101 -3.58 -14.79 -0.99
N ASN A 102 -4.86 -14.58 -0.72
CA ASN A 102 -5.94 -15.01 -1.60
C ASN A 102 -5.93 -14.28 -2.94
N TYR A 103 -5.58 -13.00 -2.94
CA TYR A 103 -5.39 -12.21 -4.14
C TYR A 103 -4.18 -12.72 -4.94
N LEU A 104 -3.03 -12.83 -4.28
CA LEU A 104 -1.77 -13.28 -4.91
C LEU A 104 -1.87 -14.71 -5.46
N LYS A 105 -2.40 -15.66 -4.69
CA LYS A 105 -2.60 -17.06 -5.12
C LYS A 105 -3.48 -17.14 -6.37
N PHE A 106 -4.49 -16.26 -6.46
CA PHE A 106 -5.34 -16.21 -7.64
C PHE A 106 -4.62 -15.64 -8.86
N GLY A 107 -3.85 -14.55 -8.71
CA GLY A 107 -2.98 -14.04 -9.78
C GLY A 107 -2.01 -15.12 -10.28
N LYS A 108 -1.29 -15.79 -9.37
CA LYS A 108 -0.39 -16.92 -9.69
C LYS A 108 -1.09 -18.08 -10.40
N ARG A 109 -2.38 -18.30 -10.14
CA ARG A 109 -3.18 -19.30 -10.85
C ARG A 109 -3.50 -18.82 -12.27
N ILE A 110 -3.94 -17.57 -12.43
CA ILE A 110 -4.21 -16.97 -13.74
C ILE A 110 -2.99 -17.11 -14.66
N SER A 111 -1.79 -16.76 -14.16
CA SER A 111 -0.56 -16.78 -14.95
C SER A 111 -0.15 -18.17 -15.46
N LYS A 112 -0.77 -19.24 -14.96
CA LYS A 112 -0.51 -20.62 -15.36
C LYS A 112 -1.59 -21.20 -16.30
N ILE A 113 -2.71 -20.49 -16.49
CA ILE A 113 -3.79 -20.94 -17.36
C ILE A 113 -3.47 -20.56 -18.79
N ASN A 114 -3.75 -21.46 -19.75
CA ASN A 114 -3.75 -21.09 -21.17
C ASN A 114 -5.01 -20.28 -21.51
N LEU A 115 -4.94 -18.96 -21.30
CA LEU A 115 -6.06 -18.04 -21.45
C LEU A 115 -6.60 -17.99 -22.90
N LYS A 116 -5.75 -18.21 -23.91
CA LYS A 116 -6.12 -18.20 -25.33
C LYS A 116 -7.21 -19.21 -25.68
N ASN A 117 -7.21 -20.35 -24.98
CA ASN A 117 -8.15 -21.45 -25.24
C ASN A 117 -9.46 -21.32 -24.45
N LEU A 118 -9.62 -20.26 -23.64
CA LEU A 118 -10.85 -20.03 -22.89
C LEU A 118 -11.91 -19.37 -23.77
N SER A 119 -13.19 -19.59 -23.45
CA SER A 119 -14.28 -18.79 -24.03
C SER A 119 -14.36 -17.42 -23.35
N ASN A 120 -15.00 -16.44 -24.00
CA ASN A 120 -15.20 -15.10 -23.43
C ASN A 120 -15.92 -15.17 -22.07
N LYS A 121 -16.93 -16.05 -21.93
CA LYS A 121 -17.62 -16.30 -20.66
C LYS A 121 -16.67 -16.77 -19.54
N LYS A 122 -15.70 -17.63 -19.86
CA LYS A 122 -14.69 -18.09 -18.88
C LYS A 122 -13.70 -16.97 -18.53
N LEU A 123 -13.27 -16.17 -19.50
CA LEU A 123 -12.41 -15.01 -19.24
C LEU A 123 -13.11 -13.95 -18.39
N LEU A 124 -14.36 -13.62 -18.70
CA LEU A 124 -15.17 -12.70 -17.90
C LEU A 124 -15.31 -13.21 -16.45
N SER A 125 -15.55 -14.50 -16.27
CA SER A 125 -15.58 -15.09 -14.92
C SER A 125 -14.24 -14.91 -14.18
N LEU A 126 -13.10 -15.17 -14.83
CA LEU A 126 -11.78 -14.93 -14.23
C LEU A 126 -11.56 -13.47 -13.90
N PHE A 127 -11.95 -12.55 -14.78
CA PHE A 127 -11.90 -11.11 -14.57
C PHE A 127 -12.72 -10.69 -13.36
N LEU A 128 -13.99 -11.05 -13.29
CA LEU A 128 -14.85 -10.67 -12.16
C LEU A 128 -14.35 -11.25 -10.83
N ILE A 129 -13.83 -12.48 -10.83
CA ILE A 129 -13.21 -13.08 -9.63
C ILE A 129 -11.93 -12.32 -9.26
N HIS A 130 -11.11 -11.91 -10.23
CA HIS A 130 -9.93 -11.07 -10.02
C HIS A 130 -10.34 -9.73 -9.40
N GLN A 131 -11.28 -9.00 -10.01
CA GLN A 131 -11.76 -7.71 -9.52
C GLN A 131 -12.26 -7.82 -8.07
N LYS A 132 -13.07 -8.83 -7.76
CA LYS A 132 -13.58 -9.08 -6.40
C LYS A 132 -12.46 -9.33 -5.39
N LYS A 133 -11.47 -10.16 -5.73
CA LYS A 133 -10.34 -10.47 -4.83
C LYS A 133 -9.43 -9.27 -4.64
N ARG A 134 -9.15 -8.54 -5.73
CA ARG A 134 -8.41 -7.28 -5.68
C ARG A 134 -9.12 -6.28 -4.80
N ASN A 135 -10.41 -5.99 -5.02
CA ASN A 135 -11.15 -4.99 -4.22
C ASN A 135 -11.15 -5.35 -2.73
N ARG A 136 -11.38 -6.62 -2.38
CA ARG A 136 -11.27 -7.12 -0.99
C ARG A 136 -9.90 -6.92 -0.37
N TYR A 137 -8.84 -6.97 -1.16
CA TYR A 137 -7.49 -6.71 -0.67
C TYR A 137 -7.15 -5.20 -0.66
N SER A 138 -7.55 -4.45 -1.68
CA SER A 138 -7.23 -3.04 -1.86
C SER A 138 -7.75 -2.16 -0.73
N VAL A 139 -8.86 -2.53 -0.07
CA VAL A 139 -9.30 -1.81 1.14
C VAL A 139 -8.23 -1.81 2.24
N PHE A 140 -7.41 -2.86 2.34
CA PHE A 140 -6.28 -2.93 3.26
C PHE A 140 -5.09 -2.10 2.81
N ALA A 141 -4.82 -2.00 1.50
CA ALA A 141 -3.78 -1.12 0.98
C ALA A 141 -4.04 0.33 1.44
N TRP A 142 -5.31 0.75 1.40
CA TRP A 142 -5.76 2.07 1.86
C TRP A 142 -5.80 2.22 3.36
N SER A 143 -6.48 1.33 4.08
CA SER A 143 -6.54 1.45 5.54
C SER A 143 -5.16 1.34 6.17
N ALA A 144 -4.23 0.54 5.61
CA ALA A 144 -2.86 0.47 6.10
C ALA A 144 -2.11 1.78 5.84
N PHE A 145 -2.34 2.46 4.71
CA PHE A 145 -1.75 3.77 4.44
C PHE A 145 -2.24 4.82 5.44
N ILE A 146 -3.56 4.90 5.62
CA ILE A 146 -4.20 5.85 6.54
C ILE A 146 -3.75 5.61 7.99
N LEU A 147 -3.87 4.36 8.45
CA LEU A 147 -3.55 3.98 9.82
C LEU A 147 -2.07 4.10 10.13
N ASN A 148 -1.18 3.79 9.19
CA ASN A 148 0.26 3.96 9.39
C ASN A 148 0.62 5.40 9.74
N ASN A 149 0.10 6.39 9.01
CA ASN A 149 0.40 7.80 9.29
C ASN A 149 -0.12 8.19 10.68
N TYR A 150 -1.39 7.87 10.97
CA TYR A 150 -2.00 8.16 12.27
C TYR A 150 -1.23 7.53 13.45
N ILE A 151 -0.84 6.26 13.31
CA ILE A 151 -0.14 5.51 14.36
C ILE A 151 1.29 5.98 14.51
N SER A 152 2.02 6.21 13.41
CA SER A 152 3.38 6.73 13.44
C SER A 152 3.45 8.10 14.11
N ASP A 153 2.50 9.00 13.83
CA ASP A 153 2.45 10.33 14.45
C ASP A 153 2.22 10.22 15.96
N LYS A 154 1.27 9.39 16.39
CA LYS A 154 0.99 9.17 17.80
C LYS A 154 2.13 8.45 18.53
N ALA A 155 2.78 7.49 17.86
CA ALA A 155 3.96 6.80 18.40
C ALA A 155 5.15 7.76 18.58
N SER A 156 5.37 8.65 17.60
CA SER A 156 6.39 9.70 17.67
C SER A 156 6.15 10.64 18.86
N LYS A 157 4.90 11.10 19.05
CA LYS A 157 4.53 11.94 20.22
C LYS A 157 4.74 11.21 21.54
N ILE A 158 4.44 9.92 21.60
CA ILE A 158 4.75 9.09 22.77
C ILE A 158 6.26 9.06 22.99
N LEU A 159 7.07 8.70 21.99
CA LEU A 159 8.53 8.65 22.14
C LEU A 159 9.11 9.98 22.59
N ASP A 160 8.71 11.10 21.97
CA ASP A 160 9.21 12.43 22.30
C ASP A 160 8.97 12.78 23.77
N SER A 161 7.81 12.43 24.33
CA SER A 161 7.52 12.67 25.75
C SER A 161 8.47 11.90 26.69
N TYR A 162 8.89 10.70 26.32
CA TYR A 162 9.83 9.90 27.13
C TYR A 162 11.27 10.34 26.91
N ILE A 163 11.65 10.66 25.68
CA ILE A 163 12.97 11.20 25.36
C ILE A 163 13.23 12.47 26.19
N ALA A 164 12.27 13.40 26.19
CA ALA A 164 12.31 14.62 27.00
C ALA A 164 12.39 14.32 28.49
N ARG A 165 11.53 13.42 28.99
CA ARG A 165 11.51 13.07 30.41
C ARG A 165 12.82 12.48 30.92
N TYR A 166 13.57 11.77 30.07
CA TYR A 166 14.80 11.08 30.42
C TYR A 166 16.07 11.79 29.90
N ASN A 167 15.96 13.01 29.35
CA ASN A 167 17.07 13.79 28.78
C ASN A 167 17.88 13.02 27.73
N LYS A 168 17.18 12.41 26.76
CA LYS A 168 17.75 11.52 25.73
C LYS A 168 17.74 12.12 24.33
N GLU A 169 17.71 13.44 24.20
CA GLU A 169 17.60 14.19 22.94
C GLU A 169 18.71 13.82 21.95
N ASN A 170 19.93 13.64 22.45
CA ASN A 170 21.09 13.25 21.64
C ASN A 170 20.95 11.84 21.01
N GLU A 171 20.07 11.00 21.56
CA GLU A 171 19.80 9.63 21.10
C GLU A 171 18.49 9.54 20.30
N LYS A 172 17.81 10.68 20.04
CA LYS A 172 16.46 10.72 19.45
C LYS A 172 16.36 9.90 18.17
N GLN A 173 17.23 10.16 17.18
CA GLN A 173 17.15 9.47 15.89
C GLN A 173 17.36 7.95 16.04
N GLU A 174 18.29 7.52 16.89
CA GLU A 174 18.56 6.10 17.11
C GLU A 174 17.38 5.39 17.79
N ILE A 175 16.71 6.06 18.72
CA ILE A 175 15.47 5.57 19.36
C ILE A 175 14.35 5.41 18.33
N TYR A 176 14.18 6.40 17.44
CA TYR A 176 13.20 6.35 16.35
C TYR A 176 13.51 5.21 15.38
N ASP A 177 14.75 5.10 14.92
CA ASP A 177 15.20 4.03 14.02
C ASP A 177 14.93 2.65 14.65
N SER A 178 15.17 2.52 15.96
CA SER A 178 14.91 1.27 16.70
C SER A 178 13.43 0.86 16.69
N LEU A 179 12.51 1.83 16.87
CA LEU A 179 11.08 1.59 16.80
C LEU A 179 10.66 1.22 15.37
N PHE A 180 11.06 2.03 14.40
CA PHE A 180 10.56 1.96 13.03
C PHE A 180 11.31 0.98 12.11
N VAL A 181 12.25 0.20 12.64
CA VAL A 181 12.73 -1.02 11.97
C VAL A 181 11.65 -2.11 12.06
N PRO A 182 11.22 -2.72 10.94
CA PRO A 182 10.17 -3.73 10.98
C PRO A 182 10.66 -5.05 11.57
N GLU A 183 9.77 -5.76 12.28
CA GLU A 183 10.09 -7.07 12.88
C GLU A 183 10.19 -8.20 11.85
N LYS A 184 9.45 -8.06 10.74
CA LYS A 184 9.45 -8.97 9.60
C LYS A 184 9.96 -8.21 8.38
N ARG A 185 10.75 -8.88 7.53
CA ARG A 185 11.22 -8.27 6.28
C ARG A 185 10.15 -8.42 5.21
N ALA A 186 9.59 -7.29 4.78
CA ALA A 186 8.92 -7.20 3.50
C ALA A 186 9.94 -7.44 2.36
N ALA A 187 9.46 -7.66 1.16
CA ALA A 187 10.26 -8.11 0.03
C ALA A 187 11.45 -7.18 -0.25
N VAL A 188 11.28 -5.85 -0.17
CA VAL A 188 12.36 -4.88 -0.41
C VAL A 188 13.52 -5.04 0.57
N LEU A 189 13.21 -5.24 1.85
CA LEU A 189 14.20 -5.45 2.90
C LEU A 189 14.84 -6.84 2.80
N GLU A 190 14.09 -7.83 2.33
CA GLU A 190 14.62 -9.16 2.07
C GLU A 190 15.60 -9.13 0.88
N LEU A 191 15.26 -8.45 -0.21
CA LEU A 191 16.17 -8.24 -1.34
C LEU A 191 17.46 -7.54 -0.88
N GLN A 192 17.33 -6.44 -0.12
CA GLN A 192 18.48 -5.73 0.44
C GLN A 192 19.37 -6.66 1.29
N TYR A 193 18.76 -7.44 2.19
CA TYR A 193 19.48 -8.40 3.03
C TYR A 193 20.24 -9.45 2.20
N GLN A 194 19.59 -10.05 1.20
CA GLN A 194 20.21 -11.07 0.35
C GLN A 194 21.41 -10.52 -0.44
N VAL A 195 21.30 -9.30 -0.97
CA VAL A 195 22.38 -8.63 -1.70
C VAL A 195 23.54 -8.25 -0.76
N GLN A 196 23.23 -7.66 0.40
CA GLN A 196 24.23 -7.25 1.40
C GLN A 196 24.98 -8.44 2.01
N LYS A 197 24.29 -9.56 2.28
CA LYS A 197 24.91 -10.79 2.81
C LYS A 197 26.04 -11.29 1.92
N LYS A 198 25.96 -11.00 0.62
CA LYS A 198 26.95 -11.37 -0.40
C LYS A 198 27.88 -10.21 -0.77
N LYS A 199 27.78 -9.06 -0.10
CA LYS A 199 28.53 -7.83 -0.41
C LYS A 199 28.41 -7.43 -1.88
N GLY A 200 27.25 -7.67 -2.49
CA GLY A 200 26.99 -7.46 -3.92
C GLY A 200 27.69 -8.44 -4.88
N LYS A 201 28.51 -9.37 -4.39
CA LYS A 201 29.23 -10.37 -5.22
C LYS A 201 28.35 -11.60 -5.44
N LEU A 202 27.33 -11.45 -6.28
CA LEU A 202 26.41 -12.51 -6.66
C LEU A 202 26.98 -13.32 -7.83
N THR A 203 26.90 -14.65 -7.76
CA THR A 203 27.11 -15.52 -8.93
C THR A 203 25.96 -15.37 -9.93
N SER A 204 26.15 -15.80 -11.18
CA SER A 204 25.10 -15.78 -12.20
C SER A 204 23.83 -16.53 -11.76
N LEU A 205 24.01 -17.70 -11.11
CA LEU A 205 22.88 -18.48 -10.59
C LEU A 205 22.12 -17.74 -9.49
N GLU A 206 22.84 -17.16 -8.52
CA GLU A 206 22.23 -16.37 -7.44
C GLU A 206 21.51 -15.13 -7.98
N PHE A 207 22.12 -14.42 -8.93
CA PHE A 207 21.51 -13.27 -9.59
C PHE A 207 20.20 -13.66 -10.29
N ASN A 208 20.21 -14.72 -11.10
CA ASN A 208 19.01 -15.18 -11.80
C ASN A 208 17.91 -15.59 -10.82
N LYS A 209 18.25 -16.26 -9.71
CA LYS A 209 17.29 -16.61 -8.66
C LYS A 209 16.65 -15.38 -8.03
N LEU A 210 17.44 -14.36 -7.68
CA LEU A 210 16.92 -13.11 -7.12
C LEU A 210 16.08 -12.35 -8.15
N TYR A 211 16.52 -12.30 -9.40
CA TYR A 211 15.77 -11.69 -10.49
C TYR A 211 14.39 -12.32 -10.64
N ASP A 212 14.30 -13.65 -10.72
CA ASP A 212 13.02 -14.33 -10.85
C ASP A 212 12.12 -14.13 -9.64
N GLN A 213 12.70 -14.00 -8.45
CA GLN A 213 11.97 -13.76 -7.21
C GLN A 213 11.44 -12.33 -7.09
N PHE A 214 12.10 -11.31 -7.66
CA PHE A 214 11.82 -9.90 -7.36
C PHE A 214 11.57 -9.00 -8.59
N LYS A 215 11.62 -9.52 -9.82
CA LYS A 215 11.36 -8.73 -11.06
C LYS A 215 10.01 -8.01 -11.12
N TRP A 216 9.06 -8.39 -10.28
CA TRP A 216 7.73 -7.77 -10.16
C TRP A 216 7.72 -6.47 -9.35
N PHE A 217 8.83 -6.06 -8.73
CA PHE A 217 8.89 -4.84 -7.89
C PHE A 217 8.50 -3.55 -8.60
N SER A 218 8.71 -3.45 -9.91
CA SER A 218 8.27 -2.30 -10.71
C SER A 218 6.77 -2.29 -11.00
N CYS A 219 6.06 -3.39 -10.79
CA CYS A 219 4.65 -3.55 -11.18
C CYS A 219 3.69 -2.85 -10.19
N LEU A 220 3.75 -1.51 -10.08
CA LEU A 220 2.87 -0.72 -9.20
C LEU A 220 1.39 -0.86 -9.60
N ASP A 221 1.15 -0.92 -10.89
CA ASP A 221 -0.13 -1.20 -11.54
C ASP A 221 0.09 -2.07 -12.79
N ILE A 222 -1.00 -2.49 -13.43
CA ILE A 222 -0.96 -3.33 -14.64
C ILE A 222 -0.21 -2.62 -15.78
N HIS A 223 -0.19 -1.29 -15.77
CA HIS A 223 0.59 -0.44 -16.68
C HIS A 223 2.10 -0.62 -16.59
N ASN A 224 2.62 -1.02 -15.42
CA ASN A 224 4.05 -1.06 -15.21
C ASN A 224 4.61 -2.44 -15.57
N LYS A 225 5.58 -2.46 -16.48
CA LYS A 225 6.26 -3.69 -16.90
C LYS A 225 7.16 -4.22 -15.77
N PRO A 226 7.31 -5.55 -15.62
CA PRO A 226 8.33 -6.11 -14.74
C PRO A 226 9.72 -5.67 -15.20
N TRP A 227 10.65 -5.55 -14.26
CA TRP A 227 12.03 -5.23 -14.60
C TRP A 227 12.63 -6.28 -15.52
N SER A 228 13.36 -5.82 -16.53
CA SER A 228 14.35 -6.60 -17.25
C SER A 228 15.53 -6.94 -16.34
N LYS A 229 16.36 -7.91 -16.76
CA LYS A 229 17.59 -8.25 -16.02
C LYS A 229 18.54 -7.06 -15.87
N ASN A 230 18.61 -6.19 -16.87
CA ASN A 230 19.49 -5.02 -16.85
C ASN A 230 18.98 -3.98 -15.85
N GLU A 231 17.69 -3.65 -15.89
CA GLU A 231 17.08 -2.75 -14.90
C GLU A 231 17.22 -3.29 -13.48
N PHE A 232 16.95 -4.59 -13.27
CA PHE A 232 17.12 -5.23 -11.98
C PHE A 232 18.55 -5.12 -11.45
N LYS A 233 19.55 -5.35 -12.32
CA LYS A 233 20.97 -5.23 -11.98
C LYS A 233 21.32 -3.81 -11.51
N GLU A 234 20.84 -2.78 -12.21
CA GLU A 234 21.07 -1.39 -11.82
C GLU A 234 20.38 -1.05 -10.49
N HIS A 235 19.18 -1.57 -10.23
CA HIS A 235 18.46 -1.34 -8.98
C HIS A 235 19.09 -2.02 -7.75
N ILE A 236 19.73 -3.18 -7.91
CA ILE A 236 20.37 -3.87 -6.77
C ILE A 236 21.79 -3.39 -6.47
N LYS A 237 22.44 -2.71 -7.42
CA LYS A 237 23.82 -2.23 -7.27
C LYS A 237 24.01 -1.30 -6.06
N PRO A 238 23.14 -0.30 -5.79
CA PRO A 238 23.25 0.53 -4.60
C PRO A 238 23.08 -0.25 -3.29
N LEU A 239 22.33 -1.36 -3.31
CA LEU A 239 22.09 -2.16 -2.11
C LEU A 239 23.36 -2.84 -1.60
N ALA A 240 24.32 -3.14 -2.49
CA ALA A 240 25.60 -3.75 -2.15
C ALA A 240 26.51 -2.85 -1.29
N SER A 241 26.43 -1.53 -1.49
CA SER A 241 27.32 -0.53 -0.86
C SER A 241 26.81 -0.04 0.49
N SER A 242 25.57 -0.36 0.85
CA SER A 242 25.00 0.03 2.13
C SER A 242 25.53 -0.89 3.24
N SER A 243 26.42 -0.36 4.08
CA SER A 243 26.79 -1.04 5.32
C SER A 243 25.53 -1.19 6.19
N PRO A 244 25.29 -2.36 6.79
CA PRO A 244 24.18 -2.50 7.71
C PRO A 244 24.40 -1.52 8.87
N LYS A 245 23.55 -0.50 8.98
CA LYS A 245 23.54 0.39 10.14
C LYS A 245 23.35 -0.49 11.38
N LYS A 246 24.23 -0.35 12.38
CA LYS A 246 24.02 -0.98 13.69
C LYS A 246 22.81 -0.27 14.32
N VAL A 247 21.65 -0.91 14.28
CA VAL A 247 20.44 -0.41 14.94
C VAL A 247 20.34 -1.08 16.31
N ILE A 248 20.15 -0.29 17.36
CA ILE A 248 19.87 -0.82 18.69
C ILE A 248 18.53 -1.57 18.65
N HIS A 249 18.48 -2.77 19.24
CA HIS A 249 17.23 -3.50 19.39
C HIS A 249 16.25 -2.73 20.28
N PHE A 250 14.99 -2.62 19.83
CA PHE A 250 13.94 -1.88 20.55
C PHE A 250 13.73 -2.36 21.99
N LYS A 251 13.98 -3.64 22.27
CA LYS A 251 13.97 -4.20 23.63
C LYS A 251 14.92 -3.48 24.59
N LYS A 252 16.09 -3.00 24.12
CA LYS A 252 17.02 -2.21 24.93
C LYS A 252 16.48 -0.81 25.21
N ILE A 253 15.86 -0.18 24.21
CA ILE A 253 15.20 1.12 24.38
C ILE A 253 14.07 1.04 25.41
N ILE A 254 13.28 -0.03 25.39
CA ILE A 254 12.21 -0.27 26.38
C ILE A 254 12.75 -0.35 27.82
N GLN A 255 13.96 -0.89 28.01
CA GLN A 255 14.59 -0.97 29.33
C GLN A 255 15.10 0.40 29.80
N GLN A 256 15.57 1.23 28.87
CA GLN A 256 16.10 2.57 29.15
C GLN A 256 14.98 3.59 29.41
N LEU A 257 13.99 3.62 28.52
CA LEU A 257 12.83 4.48 28.60
C LEU A 257 11.72 3.68 29.28
N LYS A 258 11.49 3.95 30.57
CA LYS A 258 10.54 3.18 31.41
C LYS A 258 9.08 3.45 30.99
N PHE A 259 8.65 2.93 29.84
CA PHE A 259 7.32 3.14 29.28
C PHE A 259 6.22 2.59 30.19
N THR A 260 5.06 3.26 30.21
CA THR A 260 3.85 2.67 30.78
C THR A 260 3.38 1.51 29.91
N LYS A 261 2.67 0.55 30.49
CA LYS A 261 2.12 -0.60 29.74
C LYS A 261 1.31 -0.16 28.51
N LYS A 262 0.42 0.83 28.68
CA LYS A 262 -0.43 1.37 27.60
C LYS A 262 0.40 1.98 26.45
N ASN A 263 1.44 2.75 26.77
CA ASN A 263 2.29 3.35 25.75
C ASN A 263 3.14 2.29 25.05
N LEU A 264 3.67 1.32 25.80
CA LEU A 264 4.42 0.21 25.25
C LEU A 264 3.58 -0.62 24.27
N GLU A 265 2.34 -0.95 24.63
CA GLU A 265 1.39 -1.62 23.73
C GLU A 265 1.19 -0.82 22.43
N TYR A 266 1.05 0.50 22.53
CA TYR A 266 0.91 1.37 21.35
C TYR A 266 2.17 1.39 20.47
N LEU A 267 3.36 1.42 21.07
CA LEU A 267 4.63 1.37 20.33
C LEU A 267 4.80 0.03 19.60
N PHE A 268 4.40 -1.10 20.21
CA PHE A 268 4.38 -2.38 19.51
C PHE A 268 3.40 -2.39 18.32
N MET A 269 2.22 -1.76 18.46
CA MET A 269 1.31 -1.59 17.33
C MET A 269 1.97 -0.79 16.19
N ALA A 270 2.67 0.30 16.50
CA ALA A 270 3.39 1.10 15.52
C ALA A 270 4.46 0.30 14.78
N LYS A 271 5.23 -0.51 15.52
CA LYS A 271 6.27 -1.37 14.96
C LYS A 271 5.70 -2.41 13.97
N LEU A 272 4.55 -3.00 14.29
CA LEU A 272 3.86 -3.93 13.38
C LEU A 272 3.36 -3.23 12.11
N PHE A 273 2.87 -1.98 12.22
CA PHE A 273 2.42 -1.22 11.06
C PHE A 273 3.51 -0.90 10.06
N VAL A 274 4.77 -0.77 10.49
CA VAL A 274 5.90 -0.65 9.56
C VAL A 274 5.95 -1.85 8.61
N TYR A 275 5.82 -3.07 9.15
CA TYR A 275 5.78 -4.27 8.32
C TYR A 275 4.55 -4.29 7.41
N ILE A 276 3.36 -4.04 7.96
CA ILE A 276 2.10 -4.05 7.17
C ILE A 276 2.17 -3.04 6.03
N LYS A 277 2.71 -1.85 6.28
CA LYS A 277 2.88 -0.77 5.30
C LYS A 277 3.72 -1.21 4.11
N ASP A 278 4.80 -1.95 4.34
CA ASP A 278 5.68 -2.42 3.26
C ASP A 278 5.10 -3.68 2.59
N ALA A 279 4.64 -4.65 3.38
CA ALA A 279 4.04 -5.89 2.89
C ALA A 279 2.78 -5.64 2.03
N ARG A 280 2.08 -4.51 2.22
CA ARG A 280 0.91 -4.19 1.38
C ARG A 280 1.30 -3.99 -0.08
N ASP A 281 2.46 -3.39 -0.32
CA ASP A 281 2.94 -3.13 -1.66
C ASP A 281 3.45 -4.42 -2.30
N ASP A 282 3.96 -5.36 -1.50
CA ASP A 282 4.37 -6.68 -1.98
C ASP A 282 3.20 -7.46 -2.60
N PHE A 283 2.13 -7.69 -1.82
CA PHE A 283 0.96 -8.41 -2.32
C PHE A 283 0.32 -7.72 -3.52
N ARG A 284 0.25 -6.39 -3.51
CA ARG A 284 -0.29 -5.60 -4.63
C ARG A 284 0.54 -5.82 -5.89
N ARG A 285 1.84 -5.51 -5.84
CA ARG A 285 2.71 -5.53 -7.03
C ARG A 285 2.89 -6.94 -7.59
N GLU A 286 3.07 -7.91 -6.71
CA GLU A 286 3.20 -9.30 -7.12
C GLU A 286 1.89 -9.84 -7.70
N GLY A 287 0.74 -9.51 -7.09
CA GLY A 287 -0.58 -9.87 -7.60
C GLY A 287 -0.89 -9.24 -8.97
N VAL A 288 -0.52 -7.97 -9.15
CA VAL A 288 -0.58 -7.24 -10.44
C VAL A 288 0.25 -7.96 -11.49
N PHE A 289 1.53 -8.22 -11.21
CA PHE A 289 2.47 -8.88 -12.13
C PHE A 289 1.89 -10.20 -12.68
N TYR A 290 1.38 -11.06 -11.81
CA TYR A 290 0.84 -12.34 -12.26
C TYR A 290 -0.49 -12.21 -13.03
N SER A 291 -1.26 -11.15 -12.76
CA SER A 291 -2.56 -10.93 -13.38
C SER A 291 -2.48 -10.21 -14.74
N GLN A 292 -1.33 -9.62 -15.11
CA GLN A 292 -1.14 -8.94 -16.40
C GLN A 292 -1.54 -9.79 -17.61
N SER A 293 -1.28 -11.11 -17.56
CA SER A 293 -1.66 -12.03 -18.62
C SER A 293 -3.17 -12.05 -18.93
N LEU A 294 -4.03 -11.84 -17.92
CA LEU A 294 -5.47 -11.76 -18.09
C LEU A 294 -5.89 -10.50 -18.84
N PHE A 295 -5.37 -9.35 -18.43
CA PHE A 295 -5.64 -8.06 -19.08
C PHE A 295 -5.13 -8.04 -20.53
N ASN A 296 -3.94 -8.59 -20.78
CA ASN A 296 -3.40 -8.74 -22.13
C ASN A 296 -4.32 -9.58 -23.04
N GLU A 297 -4.84 -10.70 -22.54
CA GLU A 297 -5.76 -11.54 -23.32
C GLU A 297 -7.12 -10.86 -23.54
N ILE A 298 -7.66 -10.16 -22.53
CA ILE A 298 -8.92 -9.41 -22.66
C ILE A 298 -8.76 -8.31 -23.71
N GLY A 299 -7.74 -7.45 -23.58
CA GLY A 299 -7.47 -6.36 -24.51
C GLY A 299 -7.34 -6.85 -25.96
N LYS A 300 -6.61 -7.98 -26.15
CA LYS A 300 -6.51 -8.62 -27.45
C LYS A 300 -7.87 -9.04 -28.04
N ARG A 301 -8.79 -9.58 -27.24
CA ARG A 301 -10.08 -10.09 -27.73
C ARG A 301 -11.08 -9.00 -28.10
N ILE A 302 -11.01 -7.87 -27.42
CA ILE A 302 -11.89 -6.72 -27.66
C ILE A 302 -11.23 -5.64 -28.51
N ASN A 303 -10.01 -5.91 -29.00
CA ASN A 303 -9.24 -5.03 -29.88
C ASN A 303 -8.97 -3.64 -29.27
N ILE A 304 -8.53 -3.61 -28.01
CA ILE A 304 -8.02 -2.40 -27.34
C ILE A 304 -6.59 -2.64 -26.85
N ASP A 305 -5.87 -1.58 -26.51
CA ASP A 305 -4.55 -1.72 -25.89
C ASP A 305 -4.69 -2.52 -24.57
N PRO A 306 -3.83 -3.51 -24.30
CA PRO A 306 -3.80 -4.21 -23.03
C PRO A 306 -3.81 -3.29 -21.81
N LEU A 307 -3.20 -2.13 -21.90
CA LEU A 307 -3.18 -1.11 -20.86
C LEU A 307 -4.56 -0.46 -20.66
N ASP A 308 -5.28 -0.20 -21.75
CA ASP A 308 -6.65 0.35 -21.69
C ASP A 308 -7.64 -0.64 -21.07
N SER A 309 -7.36 -1.95 -21.16
CA SER A 309 -8.21 -2.97 -20.52
C SER A 309 -8.26 -2.88 -19.00
N THR A 310 -7.39 -2.09 -18.38
CA THR A 310 -7.34 -1.88 -16.93
C THR A 310 -8.48 -0.98 -16.41
N TYR A 311 -8.99 -0.10 -17.27
CA TYR A 311 -10.11 0.80 -16.96
C TYR A 311 -11.47 0.10 -17.04
N LEU A 312 -11.50 -1.14 -17.55
CA LEU A 312 -12.74 -1.90 -17.69
C LEU A 312 -13.45 -2.08 -16.35
N GLN A 313 -14.72 -1.71 -16.32
CA GLN A 313 -15.59 -1.87 -15.18
C GLN A 313 -16.31 -3.21 -15.21
N GLU A 314 -16.80 -3.67 -14.06
CA GLU A 314 -17.46 -4.97 -13.92
C GLU A 314 -18.73 -5.11 -14.79
N TYR A 315 -19.34 -3.98 -15.20
CA TYR A 315 -20.52 -3.93 -16.05
C TYR A 315 -20.21 -3.79 -17.55
N GLU A 316 -18.96 -3.52 -17.93
CA GLU A 316 -18.55 -3.40 -19.32
C GLU A 316 -18.33 -4.81 -19.88
N ARG A 317 -19.37 -5.33 -20.55
CA ARG A 317 -19.42 -6.71 -21.06
C ARG A 317 -18.79 -6.77 -22.46
N PHE A 318 -18.08 -7.87 -22.71
CA PHE A 318 -17.37 -8.17 -23.97
C PHE A 318 -17.75 -9.53 -24.56
#